data_AF-T0LPV9-F1
#
_entry.id   AF-T0LPV9-F1
#
_cell.length_a   1.000
_cell.length_b   1.000
_cell.length_c   1.000
_cell.angle_alpha   90.00
_cell.angle_beta   90.00
_cell.angle_gamma   90.00
#
_symmetry.space_group_name_H-M   'P 1'
#
loop_
_entity.id
_entity.type
_entity.pdbx_description
1 polymer ?
#
loop_
_entity_poly.entity_id
_entity_poly.type
_entity_poly.pdbx_seq_one_letter_code
_entity_poly.pdbx_strand_id
1 'polypeptide(L)'
;MASQDPGIPLTHAPDGRGYKLMELPPELEALLAADDAPVITLKSTDTNALLKTPDKTYKLLQKNTSNSLILLTPHSSVPSAEDIPTSGLAAIATIHETIELVAQTEPQPISNLKNTGSKGKWHEKFGRGR
;
A
#
# COMPACT_ATOMS: atom_id res chain seq x y z
N MET A 1 -47.93 -5.75 -3.19
CA MET A 1 -47.06 -5.91 -2.01
C MET A 1 -45.64 -5.93 -2.52
N ALA A 2 -44.80 -4.98 -2.11
CA ALA A 2 -43.42 -4.89 -2.58
C ALA A 2 -42.61 -6.01 -1.90
N SER A 3 -42.07 -6.93 -2.70
CA SER A 3 -41.11 -7.93 -2.23
C SER A 3 -39.85 -7.18 -1.81
N GLN A 4 -39.60 -7.08 -0.50
CA GLN A 4 -38.30 -6.61 -0.02
C GLN A 4 -37.28 -7.70 -0.37
N ASP A 5 -36.34 -7.36 -1.24
CA ASP A 5 -35.18 -8.20 -1.50
C ASP A 5 -34.39 -8.35 -0.18
N PRO A 6 -34.19 -9.57 0.36
CA PRO A 6 -33.60 -9.78 1.68
C PRO A 6 -32.15 -9.31 1.82
N GLY A 7 -31.52 -8.86 0.74
CA GLY A 7 -30.16 -8.32 0.75
C GLY A 7 -29.09 -9.39 1.03
N ILE A 8 -27.84 -8.97 1.03
CA ILE A 8 -26.71 -9.86 1.34
C ILE A 8 -26.40 -9.72 2.83
N PRO A 9 -26.44 -10.81 3.63
CA PRO A 9 -26.13 -10.73 5.05
C PRO A 9 -24.66 -10.36 5.25
N LEU A 10 -24.41 -9.32 6.06
CA LEU A 10 -23.08 -8.84 6.43
C LEU A 10 -22.84 -9.07 7.91
N THR A 11 -21.78 -9.80 8.24
CA THR A 11 -21.35 -10.11 9.61
C THR A 11 -20.04 -9.40 9.92
N HIS A 12 -19.83 -8.96 11.15
CA HIS A 12 -18.57 -8.34 11.58
C HIS A 12 -17.72 -9.36 12.34
N ALA A 13 -16.63 -9.84 11.72
CA ALA A 13 -15.81 -10.94 12.22
C ALA A 13 -14.31 -10.67 11.93
N PRO A 14 -13.69 -9.71 12.65
CA PRO A 14 -12.27 -9.43 12.50
C PRO A 14 -11.43 -10.62 13.00
N ASP A 15 -10.47 -11.06 12.20
CA ASP A 15 -9.64 -12.25 12.49
C ASP A 15 -8.30 -11.92 13.19
N GLY A 16 -8.03 -10.65 13.45
CA GLY A 16 -6.86 -10.17 14.19
C GLY A 16 -5.53 -10.23 13.42
N ARG A 17 -5.53 -10.56 12.12
CA ARG A 17 -4.28 -10.71 11.33
C ARG A 17 -3.54 -9.41 11.03
N GLY A 18 -4.17 -8.26 11.25
CA GLY A 18 -3.55 -6.94 11.06
C GLY A 18 -3.34 -6.57 9.59
N TYR A 19 -4.36 -6.76 8.76
CA TYR A 19 -4.32 -6.45 7.34
C TYR A 19 -3.92 -5.00 7.05
N LYS A 20 -3.06 -4.81 6.04
CA LYS A 20 -2.71 -3.51 5.47
C LYS A 20 -2.89 -3.54 3.95
N LEU A 21 -3.32 -2.42 3.39
CA LEU A 21 -3.44 -2.23 1.96
C LEU A 21 -2.20 -1.51 1.43
N MET A 22 -1.67 -1.98 0.31
CA MET A 22 -0.51 -1.41 -0.36
C MET A 22 -0.85 -1.14 -1.82
N GLU A 23 -0.55 0.06 -2.28
CA GLU A 23 -0.70 0.45 -3.67
C GLU A 23 0.40 -0.20 -4.50
N LEU A 24 0.02 -0.91 -5.57
CA LEU A 24 0.95 -1.63 -6.44
C LEU A 24 1.15 -0.84 -7.74
N PRO A 25 2.39 -0.37 -8.02
CA PRO A 25 2.75 0.13 -9.33
C PRO A 25 2.56 -0.95 -10.42
N PRO A 26 2.19 -0.59 -11.66
CA PRO A 26 1.93 -1.56 -12.72
C PRO A 26 3.09 -2.52 -12.99
N GLU A 27 4.34 -2.05 -12.88
CA GLU A 27 5.50 -2.90 -13.06
C GLU A 27 5.66 -3.95 -11.96
N LEU A 28 5.23 -3.63 -10.73
CA LEU A 28 5.31 -4.51 -9.58
C LEU A 28 4.18 -5.54 -9.62
N GLU A 29 2.99 -5.12 -10.06
CA GLU A 29 1.87 -6.00 -10.34
C GLU A 29 2.26 -7.04 -11.40
N ALA A 30 2.84 -6.60 -12.53
CA ALA A 30 3.31 -7.50 -13.58
C ALA A 30 4.38 -8.48 -13.08
N LEU A 31 5.28 -8.02 -12.21
CA LEU A 31 6.31 -8.86 -11.59
C LEU A 31 5.73 -9.94 -10.66
N LEU A 32 4.71 -9.58 -9.88
CA LEU A 32 4.03 -10.48 -8.94
C LEU A 32 3.10 -11.47 -9.64
N ALA A 33 2.55 -11.10 -10.79
CA ALA A 33 1.66 -11.94 -11.59
C ALA A 33 2.40 -12.85 -12.58
N ALA A 34 3.71 -12.69 -12.75
CA ALA A 34 4.51 -13.53 -13.65
C ALA A 34 4.63 -14.98 -13.12
N ASP A 35 4.69 -15.95 -14.03
CA ASP A 35 4.85 -17.37 -13.67
C ASP A 35 6.17 -17.64 -12.89
N ASP A 36 7.22 -16.85 -13.18
CA ASP A 36 8.49 -16.85 -12.46
C ASP A 36 8.61 -15.62 -11.55
N ALA A 37 7.63 -15.45 -10.66
CA ALA A 37 7.60 -14.33 -9.73
C ALA A 37 8.82 -14.37 -8.78
N PRO A 38 9.71 -13.36 -8.82
CA PRO A 38 10.89 -13.34 -7.96
C PRO A 38 10.54 -13.07 -6.50
N VAL A 39 11.43 -13.46 -5.60
CA VAL A 39 11.29 -13.15 -4.17
C VAL A 39 11.49 -11.65 -3.95
N ILE A 40 10.45 -10.99 -3.45
CA ILE A 40 10.49 -9.57 -3.06
C ILE A 40 10.76 -9.48 -1.56
N THR A 41 11.64 -8.56 -1.14
CA THR A 41 12.05 -8.45 0.26
C THR A 41 11.66 -7.12 0.88
N LEU A 42 11.11 -7.17 2.09
CA LEU A 42 10.88 -6.00 2.93
C LEU A 42 12.06 -5.82 3.87
N LYS A 43 12.68 -4.64 3.86
CA LYS A 43 13.76 -4.26 4.77
C LYS A 43 13.39 -3.03 5.55
N SER A 44 13.57 -3.08 6.86
CA SER A 44 13.45 -1.91 7.72
C SER A 44 14.80 -1.18 7.78
N THR A 45 14.73 0.14 7.81
CA THR A 45 15.85 1.04 8.12
C THR A 45 15.44 1.88 9.33
N ASP A 46 16.38 2.62 9.92
CA ASP A 46 16.14 3.43 11.12
C ASP A 46 14.97 4.42 10.97
N THR A 47 14.65 4.82 9.73
CA THR A 47 13.63 5.84 9.46
C THR A 47 12.46 5.35 8.61
N ASN A 48 12.62 4.28 7.82
CA ASN A 48 11.61 3.87 6.83
C ASN A 48 11.66 2.37 6.54
N ALA A 49 10.56 1.81 6.05
CA ALA A 49 10.54 0.49 5.43
C ALA A 49 10.75 0.60 3.91
N LEU A 50 11.49 -0.35 3.34
CA LEU A 50 11.83 -0.44 1.92
C LEU A 50 11.37 -1.78 1.35
N LEU A 51 10.77 -1.76 0.17
CA LEU A 51 10.48 -2.94 -0.64
C LEU A 51 11.54 -3.04 -1.73
N LYS A 52 12.29 -4.14 -1.75
CA LYS A 52 13.30 -4.40 -2.78
C LYS A 52 12.82 -5.48 -3.75
N THR A 53 12.72 -5.09 -5.02
CA THR A 53 12.60 -6.00 -6.16
C THR A 53 13.99 -6.23 -6.76
N PRO A 54 14.15 -7.16 -7.73
CA PRO A 54 15.44 -7.39 -8.38
C PRO A 54 16.04 -6.12 -9.01
N ASP A 55 15.19 -5.26 -9.55
CA ASP A 55 15.63 -4.11 -10.35
C ASP A 55 15.42 -2.75 -9.65
N LYS A 56 14.56 -2.68 -8.63
CA LYS A 56 14.11 -1.42 -8.02
C LYS A 56 13.97 -1.52 -6.51
N THR A 57 14.13 -0.38 -5.85
CA THR A 57 13.81 -0.21 -4.43
C THR A 57 12.69 0.81 -4.29
N TYR A 58 11.66 0.48 -3.52
CA TYR A 58 10.54 1.37 -3.21
C TYR A 58 10.55 1.69 -1.72
N LYS A 59 10.31 2.95 -1.38
CA LYS A 59 10.06 3.41 -0.02
C LYS A 59 8.58 3.28 0.29
N LEU A 60 8.25 2.70 1.44
CA LEU A 60 6.88 2.59 1.93
C LEU A 60 6.51 3.88 2.67
N LEU A 61 5.42 4.53 2.26
CA LEU A 61 4.84 5.68 2.93
C LEU A 61 3.43 5.35 3.38
N GLN A 62 3.16 5.54 4.67
CA GLN A 62 1.81 5.36 5.21
C GLN A 62 1.00 6.63 4.96
N LYS A 63 -0.21 6.46 4.42
CA LYS A 63 -1.12 7.53 4.07
C LYS A 63 -2.46 7.27 4.72
N ASN A 64 -2.88 8.18 5.60
CA ASN A 64 -4.20 8.09 6.22
C ASN A 64 -5.29 8.41 5.19
N THR A 65 -6.42 7.73 5.31
CA THR A 65 -7.62 7.95 4.49
C THR A 65 -8.72 8.54 5.37
N SER A 66 -9.41 9.57 4.89
CA SER A 66 -10.57 10.15 5.61
C SER A 66 -11.78 9.20 5.64
N ASN A 67 -11.79 8.21 4.75
CA ASN A 67 -12.80 7.16 4.70
C ASN A 67 -12.21 5.85 5.24
N SER A 68 -13.08 5.01 5.80
CA SER A 68 -12.71 3.67 6.25
C SER A 68 -12.94 2.67 5.12
N LEU A 69 -11.95 1.80 4.89
CA LEU A 69 -12.04 0.71 3.93
C LEU A 69 -12.33 -0.58 4.69
N ILE A 70 -13.45 -1.23 4.37
CA ILE A 70 -13.84 -2.49 5.01
C ILE A 70 -13.41 -3.65 4.10
N LEU A 71 -12.55 -4.53 4.61
CA LEU A 71 -12.19 -5.76 3.92
C LEU A 71 -13.25 -6.82 4.20
N LEU A 72 -13.80 -7.37 3.12
CA LEU A 72 -14.83 -8.39 3.17
C LEU A 72 -14.27 -9.72 2.65
N THR A 73 -14.65 -10.81 3.28
CA THR A 73 -14.45 -12.16 2.77
C THR A 73 -15.80 -12.85 2.61
N PRO A 74 -15.98 -13.73 1.62
CA PRO A 74 -17.13 -14.61 1.56
C PRO A 74 -17.25 -15.44 2.85
N HIS A 75 -18.44 -15.47 3.43
CA HIS A 75 -18.74 -16.23 4.64
C HIS A 75 -20.02 -17.03 4.43
N SER A 76 -19.92 -18.36 4.55
CA SER A 76 -21.08 -19.24 4.52
C SER A 76 -21.38 -19.67 5.95
N SER A 77 -22.58 -19.36 6.44
CA SER A 77 -23.02 -19.92 7.72
C SER A 77 -23.46 -21.37 7.51
N VAL A 78 -22.89 -22.29 8.31
CA VAL A 78 -23.37 -23.68 8.33
C VAL A 78 -24.73 -23.70 9.00
N PRO A 79 -25.79 -24.15 8.32
CA PRO A 79 -27.10 -24.19 8.94
C PRO A 79 -27.13 -25.26 10.03
N SER A 80 -27.82 -24.94 11.13
CA SER A 80 -28.39 -25.97 12.00
C SER A 80 -29.40 -26.77 11.17
N ALA A 81 -29.63 -28.05 11.48
CA ALA A 81 -30.24 -29.09 10.63
C ALA A 81 -31.58 -28.78 9.90
N GLU A 82 -32.17 -27.59 10.07
CA GLU A 82 -33.44 -27.16 9.47
C GLU A 82 -33.32 -25.90 8.57
N ASP A 83 -32.16 -25.26 8.47
CA ASP A 83 -31.97 -24.02 7.69
C ASP A 83 -31.26 -24.23 6.35
N ILE A 84 -31.58 -23.37 5.36
CA ILE A 84 -30.88 -23.30 4.06
C ILE A 84 -29.55 -22.56 4.28
N PRO A 85 -28.40 -23.02 3.74
CA PRO A 85 -27.14 -22.31 3.89
C PRO A 85 -27.24 -20.90 3.31
N THR A 86 -27.06 -19.90 4.18
CA THR A 86 -27.06 -18.50 3.76
C THR A 86 -25.62 -18.07 3.45
N SER A 87 -25.37 -17.77 2.17
CA SER A 87 -24.11 -17.17 1.72
C SER A 87 -24.14 -15.67 2.03
N GLY A 88 -23.11 -15.18 2.72
CA GLY A 88 -22.99 -13.80 3.15
C GLY A 88 -21.56 -13.28 3.06
N LEU A 89 -21.35 -12.10 3.63
CA LEU A 89 -20.05 -11.45 3.72
C LEU A 89 -19.66 -11.30 5.19
N ALA A 90 -18.36 -11.45 5.47
CA ALA A 90 -17.78 -11.13 6.77
C ALA A 90 -16.79 -9.97 6.63
N ALA A 91 -16.99 -8.92 7.42
CA ALA A 91 -16.04 -7.82 7.60
C ALA A 91 -14.89 -8.29 8.49
N ILE A 92 -13.73 -8.52 7.87
CA ILE A 92 -12.52 -9.07 8.51
C ILE A 92 -11.55 -7.98 8.96
N ALA A 93 -11.64 -6.78 8.41
CA ALA A 93 -10.84 -5.64 8.85
C ALA A 93 -11.50 -4.32 8.45
N THR A 94 -11.21 -3.28 9.23
CA THR A 94 -11.50 -1.89 8.90
C THR A 94 -10.19 -1.14 8.86
N ILE A 95 -9.87 -0.55 7.71
CA ILE A 95 -8.57 0.06 7.41
C ILE A 95 -8.76 1.57 7.25
N HIS A 96 -7.90 2.32 7.93
CA HIS A 96 -7.88 3.79 7.91
C HIS A 96 -6.63 4.37 7.25
N GLU A 97 -5.77 3.49 6.73
CA GLU A 97 -4.49 3.85 6.14
C GLU A 97 -4.13 2.92 4.98
N THR A 98 -3.46 3.47 3.97
CA THR A 98 -2.85 2.71 2.89
C THR A 98 -1.35 2.92 2.88
N ILE A 99 -0.63 2.01 2.25
CA ILE A 99 0.80 2.09 2.03
C ILE A 99 1.03 2.47 0.56
N GLU A 100 1.63 3.63 0.34
CA GLU A 100 2.06 4.12 -0.97
C GLU A 100 3.53 3.70 -1.21
N LEU A 101 3.83 3.24 -2.42
CA LEU A 101 5.18 2.84 -2.82
C LEU A 101 5.82 3.94 -3.67
N VAL A 102 6.88 4.55 -3.14
CA VAL A 102 7.66 5.57 -3.85
C VAL A 102 8.97 4.99 -4.33
N ALA A 103 9.15 4.88 -5.65
CA ALA A 103 10.40 4.40 -6.23
C ALA A 103 11.58 5.28 -5.77
N GLN A 104 12.59 4.65 -5.18
CA GLN A 104 13.86 5.29 -4.92
C GLN A 104 14.74 5.10 -6.15
N THR A 105 15.00 6.19 -6.87
CA THR A 105 16.19 6.23 -7.71
C THR A 105 17.36 6.15 -6.74
N GLU A 106 18.10 5.03 -6.74
CA GLU A 106 19.40 5.02 -6.04
C GLU A 106 20.16 6.26 -6.51
N PRO A 107 20.76 7.05 -5.60
CA PRO A 107 21.69 8.07 -6.03
C PRO A 107 22.75 7.32 -6.83
N GLN A 108 22.74 7.51 -8.15
CA GLN A 108 23.89 7.21 -8.99
C GLN A 108 25.09 7.70 -8.19
N PRO A 109 26.12 6.87 -7.91
CA PRO A 109 27.33 7.40 -7.31
C PRO A 109 27.72 8.55 -8.23
N ILE A 110 27.64 9.78 -7.71
CA ILE A 110 27.87 10.99 -8.47
C ILE A 110 29.27 10.81 -9.03
N SER A 111 29.37 10.36 -10.27
CA SER A 111 30.61 10.17 -10.98
C SER A 111 31.08 11.58 -11.26
N ASN A 112 31.82 12.15 -10.31
CA ASN A 112 32.61 13.36 -10.43
C ASN A 112 31.96 14.40 -11.35
N LEU A 113 30.81 14.96 -10.96
CA LEU A 113 30.45 16.26 -11.48
C LEU A 113 31.56 17.21 -11.01
N LYS A 114 32.49 17.51 -11.93
CA LYS A 114 33.52 18.54 -11.76
C LYS A 114 32.85 19.71 -11.07
N ASN A 115 33.39 20.07 -9.92
CA ASN A 115 32.99 21.21 -9.11
C ASN A 115 33.14 22.47 -9.98
N THR A 116 32.12 22.81 -10.78
CA THR A 116 32.06 24.08 -11.48
C THR A 116 31.71 25.10 -10.41
N GLY A 117 32.72 25.83 -9.96
CA GLY A 117 32.71 26.63 -8.73
C GLY A 117 31.71 27.78 -8.73
N SER A 118 30.42 27.47 -8.61
CA SER A 118 29.33 28.45 -8.55
C SER A 118 28.77 28.57 -7.13
N LYS A 119 29.60 28.37 -6.10
CA LYS A 119 29.24 28.65 -4.70
C LYS A 119 29.18 30.16 -4.37
N GLY A 120 29.50 31.04 -5.33
CA GLY A 120 29.54 32.49 -5.09
C GLY A 120 28.29 33.30 -5.51
N LYS A 121 27.46 32.80 -6.43
CA LYS A 121 26.44 33.66 -7.08
C LYS A 121 25.09 33.75 -6.37
N TRP A 122 24.82 32.89 -5.39
CA TRP A 122 23.51 32.89 -4.70
C TRP A 122 23.45 33.93 -3.58
N HIS A 123 24.53 34.08 -2.80
CA HIS A 123 24.62 35.08 -1.74
C HIS A 123 24.62 36.53 -2.25
N GLU A 124 25.06 36.75 -3.50
CA GLU A 124 25.12 38.10 -4.09
C GLU A 124 23.76 38.62 -4.60
N LYS A 125 22.85 37.71 -5.00
CA LYS A 125 21.55 38.08 -5.56
C LYS A 125 20.49 38.47 -4.53
N PHE A 126 20.66 38.07 -3.26
CA PHE A 126 19.68 38.31 -2.20
C PHE A 126 20.23 39.09 -0.99
N GLY A 127 21.54 39.42 -0.97
CA GLY A 127 22.16 40.17 0.14
C GLY A 127 22.24 41.69 -0.04
N ARG A 128 22.03 42.22 -1.25
CA ARG A 128 22.11 43.67 -1.52
C ARG A 128 20.74 44.32 -1.37
N GLY A 129 20.32 44.46 -0.11
CA GLY A 129 19.07 45.13 0.22
C GLY A 129 18.80 45.18 1.72
N ARG A 130 19.80 45.51 2.54
CA ARG A 130 19.66 46.09 3.89
C ARG A 130 20.86 46.98 4.16
#